data_AF-A0A7Y0JW45-F1
#
_entry.id   AF-A0A7Y0JW45-F1
#
_cell.length_a   1.000
_cell.length_b   1.000
_cell.length_c   1.000
_cell.angle_alpha   90.00
_cell.angle_beta   90.00
_cell.angle_gamma   90.00
#
_symmetry.space_group_name_H-M   'P 1'
#
loop_
_entity.id
_entity.type
_entity.pdbx_description
1 polymer ?
#
loop_
_entity_poly.entity_id
_entity_poly.type
_entity_poly.pdbx_seq_one_letter_code
_entity_poly.pdbx_strand_id
1 'polypeptide(L)'
;MAHAGIGPVAVVRHVGRRTGKMYETPMLLVRVDGGFVAELTYGESADWYRNAVAGGCVVALGEVEYPIGKIRKYPYREGIRAFGLAGEIVLKLLGRREFRILLVERP
;
A
#
# COMPACT_ATOMS: atom_id res chain seq x y z
N MET A 1 -13.70 -6.56 -14.85
CA MET A 1 -14.02 -5.12 -14.82
C MET A 1 -14.14 -4.74 -13.35
N ALA A 2 -13.15 -4.05 -12.77
CA ALA A 2 -13.19 -3.66 -11.36
C ALA A 2 -13.94 -2.32 -11.23
N HIS A 3 -14.95 -2.30 -10.36
CA HIS A 3 -15.84 -1.16 -10.14
C HIS A 3 -15.08 0.09 -9.65
N ALA A 4 -15.53 1.24 -10.13
CA ALA A 4 -15.15 2.56 -9.64
C ALA A 4 -15.45 2.69 -8.14
N GLY A 5 -14.48 3.18 -7.39
CA GLY A 5 -14.58 3.40 -5.95
C GLY A 5 -13.18 3.35 -5.35
N ILE A 6 -12.94 4.12 -4.30
CA ILE A 6 -11.71 4.08 -3.48
C ILE A 6 -11.24 2.61 -3.38
N GLY A 7 -10.01 2.30 -3.81
CA GLY A 7 -9.49 0.91 -3.86
C GLY A 7 -9.77 0.17 -2.55
N PRO A 8 -9.95 -1.16 -2.56
CA PRO A 8 -10.41 -1.88 -1.38
C PRO A 8 -9.51 -1.55 -0.19
N VAL A 9 -10.13 -1.21 0.94
CA VAL A 9 -9.40 -1.08 2.20
C VAL A 9 -8.78 -2.45 2.48
N ALA A 10 -7.45 -2.52 2.45
CA ALA A 10 -6.68 -3.69 2.81
C ALA A 10 -5.99 -3.43 4.15
N VAL A 11 -5.72 -4.50 4.90
CA VAL A 11 -5.02 -4.39 6.18
C VAL A 11 -3.57 -4.75 5.97
N VAL A 12 -2.66 -3.83 6.29
CA VAL A 12 -1.21 -4.12 6.33
C VAL A 12 -0.85 -4.58 7.73
N ARG A 13 -0.41 -5.83 7.85
CA ARG A 13 0.11 -6.41 9.09
C ARG A 13 1.62 -6.29 9.13
N HIS A 14 2.18 -5.67 10.18
CA HIS A 14 3.62 -5.44 10.33
C HIS A 14 4.05 -5.51 11.80
N VAL A 15 5.30 -5.90 12.03
CA VAL A 15 5.87 -5.98 13.38
C VAL A 15 6.55 -4.66 13.73
N GLY A 16 6.23 -4.10 14.89
CA GLY A 16 6.85 -2.87 15.38
C GLY A 16 8.35 -3.04 15.56
N ARG A 17 9.16 -2.37 14.74
CA ARG A 17 10.64 -2.48 14.77
C ARG A 17 11.30 -2.14 16.11
N ARG A 18 10.59 -1.42 16.99
CA ARG A 18 11.04 -1.05 18.34
C ARG A 18 10.39 -1.89 19.45
N THR A 19 9.18 -2.39 19.21
CA THR A 19 8.35 -3.01 20.26
C THR A 19 8.20 -4.53 20.09
N GLY A 20 8.53 -5.06 18.91
CA GLY A 20 8.29 -6.46 18.54
C GLY A 20 6.82 -6.86 18.44
N LYS A 21 5.88 -5.92 18.62
CA LYS A 21 4.43 -6.21 18.63
C LYS A 21 3.86 -6.28 17.23
N MET A 22 2.84 -7.11 17.03
CA MET A 22 2.05 -7.14 15.81
C MET A 22 1.14 -5.91 15.75
N TYR A 23 1.09 -5.24 14.60
CA TYR A 23 0.20 -4.12 14.32
C TYR A 23 -0.56 -4.35 13.01
N GLU A 24 -1.76 -3.80 12.96
CA GLU A 24 -2.60 -3.77 11.76
C GLU A 24 -2.83 -2.31 11.35
N THR A 25 -2.72 -2.02 10.07
CA THR A 25 -2.92 -0.67 9.52
C THR A 25 -3.83 -0.75 8.31
N PRO A 26 -5.11 -0.32 8.44
CA PRO A 26 -6.00 -0.19 7.29
C PRO A 26 -5.43 0.84 6.30
N MET A 27 -5.32 0.44 5.05
CA MET A 27 -4.74 1.23 3.98
C MET A 27 -5.55 1.11 2.70
N LEU A 28 -5.57 2.22 1.95
CA LEU A 28 -6.04 2.21 0.58
C LEU A 28 -4.95 1.64 -0.32
N LEU A 29 -5.13 0.39 -0.72
CA LEU A 29 -4.24 -0.30 -1.64
C LEU A 29 -4.98 -0.65 -2.92
N VAL A 30 -4.30 -0.51 -4.05
CA VAL A 30 -4.80 -0.98 -5.33
C VAL A 30 -3.98 -2.17 -5.78
N ARG A 31 -4.65 -3.29 -6.06
CA ARG A 31 -4.01 -4.46 -6.66
C ARG A 31 -3.55 -4.12 -8.08
N VAL A 32 -2.29 -4.39 -8.38
CA VAL A 32 -1.67 -4.28 -9.71
C VAL A 32 -0.98 -5.59 -10.06
N ASP A 33 -0.47 -5.75 -11.28
CA ASP A 33 0.30 -6.96 -11.58
C ASP A 33 1.52 -7.10 -10.64
N GLY A 34 1.73 -8.30 -10.11
CA GLY A 34 2.82 -8.61 -9.17
C GLY A 34 2.78 -7.94 -7.78
N GLY A 35 1.85 -7.02 -7.50
CA GLY A 35 1.84 -6.30 -6.23
C GLY A 35 0.62 -5.45 -5.89
N PHE A 36 0.84 -4.51 -4.99
CA PHE A 36 -0.11 -3.47 -4.59
C PHE A 36 0.53 -2.09 -4.72
N VAL A 37 -0.23 -1.11 -5.19
CA VAL A 37 0.16 0.30 -5.11
C VAL A 37 -0.44 0.90 -3.83
N ALA A 38 0.43 1.49 -3.01
CA ALA A 38 0.07 2.25 -1.83
C ALA A 38 0.30 3.75 -2.09
N GLU A 39 -0.65 4.59 -1.71
CA GLU A 39 -0.42 6.01 -1.49
C GLU A 39 0.10 6.20 -0.06
N LEU A 40 1.16 6.99 0.11
CA LEU A 40 1.73 7.26 1.43
C LEU A 40 1.12 8.53 2.03
N THR A 41 -0.08 8.42 2.61
CA THR A 41 -0.79 9.57 3.22
C THR A 41 0.08 10.33 4.23
N TYR A 42 0.94 9.61 4.98
CA TYR A 42 1.87 10.16 5.97
C TYR A 42 3.36 9.97 5.58
N GLY A 43 3.64 9.72 4.30
CA GLY A 43 4.99 9.57 3.76
C GLY A 43 5.81 8.42 4.35
N GLU A 44 7.12 8.45 4.11
CA GLU A 44 8.08 7.45 4.62
C GLU A 44 8.23 7.47 6.15
N SER A 45 7.73 8.50 6.83
CA SER A 45 7.72 8.58 8.30
C SER A 45 6.64 7.71 8.96
N ALA A 46 5.66 7.22 8.20
CA ALA A 46 4.59 6.38 8.73
C ALA A 46 5.17 5.12 9.42
N ASP A 47 4.67 4.79 10.60
CA ASP A 47 5.23 3.66 11.35
C ASP A 47 5.04 2.32 10.65
N TRP A 48 3.89 2.10 10.01
CA TRP A 48 3.68 0.89 9.19
C TRP A 48 4.75 0.76 8.11
N TYR A 49 5.13 1.87 7.46
CA TYR A 49 6.09 1.84 6.35
C TYR A 49 7.48 1.52 6.88
N ARG A 50 7.91 2.20 7.94
CA ARG A 50 9.23 1.96 8.57
C ARG A 50 9.34 0.55 9.15
N ASN A 51 8.26 0.02 9.71
CA ASN A 51 8.19 -1.34 10.21
C ASN A 51 8.25 -2.36 9.07
N ALA A 52 7.46 -2.15 8.02
CA ALA A 52 7.45 -3.03 6.85
C ALA A 52 8.80 -3.05 6.11
N VAL A 53 9.48 -1.91 6.00
CA VAL A 53 10.83 -1.84 5.42
C VAL A 53 11.87 -2.56 6.30
N ALA A 54 11.70 -2.53 7.63
CA ALA A 54 12.65 -3.13 8.56
C ALA A 54 12.49 -4.66 8.69
N GLY A 55 11.27 -5.18 8.61
CA GLY A 55 10.97 -6.58 8.92
C GLY A 55 9.94 -7.26 8.02
N GLY A 56 9.56 -6.63 6.91
CA GLY A 56 8.52 -7.13 6.02
C GLY A 56 7.10 -6.86 6.53
N CYS A 57 6.12 -7.16 5.70
CA CYS A 57 4.71 -7.08 6.05
C CYS A 57 3.86 -8.07 5.24
N VAL A 58 2.62 -8.25 5.67
CA VAL A 58 1.59 -8.98 4.93
C VAL A 58 0.46 -8.01 4.59
N VAL A 59 0.02 -8.03 3.34
CA VAL A 59 -1.22 -7.37 2.93
C VAL A 59 -2.36 -8.38 3.02
N ALA A 60 -3.33 -8.12 3.89
CA ALA A 60 -4.56 -8.90 3.99
C ALA A 60 -5.67 -8.17 3.21
N LEU A 61 -6.21 -8.84 2.19
CA LEU A 61 -7.33 -8.37 1.38
C LEU A 61 -8.45 -9.41 1.41
N GLY A 62 -9.47 -9.14 2.21
CA GLY A 62 -10.47 -10.15 2.55
C GLY A 62 -9.82 -11.30 3.33
N GLU A 63 -10.05 -12.53 2.87
CA GLU A 63 -9.46 -13.74 3.46
C GLU A 63 -8.08 -14.09 2.89
N VAL A 64 -7.62 -13.36 1.87
CA VAL A 64 -6.37 -13.67 1.19
C VAL A 64 -5.23 -12.82 1.75
N GLU A 65 -4.14 -13.50 2.09
CA GLU A 65 -2.91 -12.88 2.59
C GLU A 65 -1.81 -12.90 1.53
N TYR A 66 -1.12 -11.78 1.40
CA TYR A 66 -0.04 -11.59 0.44
C TYR A 66 1.23 -11.15 1.18
N PRO A 67 2.20 -12.05 1.37
CA PRO A 67 3.51 -11.69 1.90
C PRO A 67 4.19 -10.70 0.96
N ILE A 68 4.73 -9.60 1.50
CA ILE A 68 5.39 -8.56 0.72
C ILE A 68 6.91 -8.71 0.86
N GLY A 69 7.56 -9.09 -0.23
CA GLY A 69 9.00 -9.29 -0.27
C GLY A 69 9.79 -7.99 -0.50
N LYS A 70 9.23 -7.04 -1.26
CA LYS A 70 9.93 -5.78 -1.59
C LYS A 70 8.97 -4.59 -1.65
N ILE A 71 9.41 -3.46 -1.11
CA ILE A 71 8.71 -2.17 -1.23
C ILE A 71 9.59 -1.21 -2.01
N ARG A 72 9.07 -0.62 -3.09
CA ARG A 72 9.82 0.30 -3.97
C ARG A 72 9.07 1.59 -4.20
N LYS A 73 9.80 2.66 -4.52
CA LYS A 73 9.21 3.90 -5.04
C LYS A 73 8.45 3.58 -6.32
N TYR A 74 7.26 4.16 -6.46
CA TYR A 74 6.44 4.00 -7.64
C TYR A 74 6.21 5.37 -8.29
N PRO A 75 6.39 5.53 -9.61
CA PRO A 75 6.28 6.83 -10.27
C PRO A 75 4.91 7.47 -10.02
N TYR A 76 4.90 8.77 -9.70
CA TYR A 76 3.67 9.53 -9.40
C TYR A 76 2.55 9.31 -10.42
N ARG A 77 2.88 9.44 -11.72
CA ARG A 77 1.90 9.34 -12.81
C ARG A 77 1.27 7.96 -12.90
N GLU A 78 2.04 6.90 -12.65
CA GLU A 78 1.54 5.53 -12.66
C GLU A 78 0.77 5.23 -11.39
N GLY A 79 1.27 5.71 -10.25
CA GLY A 79 0.64 5.53 -8.94
C GLY A 79 -0.74 6.14 -8.91
N ILE A 80 -0.89 7.39 -9.34
CA ILE A 80 -2.18 8.07 -9.29
C ILE A 80 -3.22 7.45 -10.23
N ARG A 81 -2.79 6.99 -11.41
CA ARG A 81 -3.66 6.31 -12.39
C ARG A 81 -4.13 4.94 -11.90
N ALA A 82 -3.36 4.29 -11.04
CA ALA A 82 -3.74 3.00 -10.48
C ALA A 82 -5.07 3.07 -9.70
N PHE A 83 -5.41 4.23 -9.12
CA PHE A 83 -6.64 4.42 -8.34
C PHE A 83 -7.90 4.72 -9.18
N GLY A 84 -7.80 4.64 -10.51
CA GLY A 84 -8.90 4.94 -11.42
C GLY A 84 -9.30 6.42 -11.42
N LEU A 85 -10.30 6.78 -12.23
CA LEU A 85 -10.64 8.19 -12.51
C LEU A 85 -11.07 8.98 -11.26
N ALA A 86 -11.91 8.39 -10.40
CA ALA A 86 -12.38 9.06 -9.18
C ALA A 86 -11.26 9.21 -8.15
N GLY A 87 -10.48 8.15 -7.92
CA GLY A 87 -9.34 8.18 -7.00
C GLY A 87 -8.26 9.15 -7.47
N GLU A 88 -7.99 9.20 -8.78
CA GLU A 88 -7.06 10.15 -9.37
C GLU A 88 -7.46 11.61 -9.09
N ILE A 89 -8.73 11.97 -9.24
CA ILE A 89 -9.23 13.32 -8.95
C ILE A 89 -9.00 13.66 -7.47
N VAL A 90 -9.40 12.78 -6.55
CA VAL A 90 -9.25 13.00 -5.11
C VAL A 90 -7.79 13.16 -4.71
N LEU A 91 -6.92 12.27 -5.19
CA LEU A 91 -5.49 12.29 -4.86
C LEU A 91 -4.77 13.53 -5.43
N LYS A 92 -5.18 14.02 -6.61
CA LYS A 92 -4.69 15.29 -7.17
C LYS A 92 -5.09 16.46 -6.29
N LEU A 93 -6.35 16.56 -5.89
CA LEU A 93 -6.86 17.64 -5.05
C LEU A 93 -6.18 17.66 -3.68
N LEU A 94 -5.92 16.49 -3.11
CA LEU A 94 -5.18 16.35 -1.84
C LEU A 94 -3.67 16.55 -1.98
N GLY A 95 -3.15 16.81 -3.19
CA GLY A 95 -1.73 17.04 -3.44
C GLY A 95 -0.84 15.83 -3.18
N ARG A 96 -1.40 14.60 -3.21
CA ARG A 96 -0.66 13.37 -2.89
C ARG A 96 0.31 13.03 -4.00
N ARG A 97 1.59 12.86 -3.67
CA ARG A 97 2.66 12.63 -4.67
C ARG A 97 3.49 11.39 -4.41
N GLU A 98 3.35 10.77 -3.25
CA GLU A 98 4.20 9.66 -2.83
C GLU A 98 3.48 8.33 -2.95
N PHE A 99 4.00 7.49 -3.83
CA PHE A 99 3.46 6.15 -4.08
C PHE A 99 4.54 5.09 -3.88
N ARG A 100 4.13 3.94 -3.37
CA ARG A 100 4.98 2.75 -3.25
C ARG A 100 4.32 1.58 -3.94
N ILE A 101 5.13 0.72 -4.54
CA ILE A 101 4.70 -0.61 -4.98
C ILE A 101 5.20 -1.62 -3.95
N LEU A 102 4.27 -2.41 -3.44
CA LEU A 102 4.48 -3.52 -2.51
C LEU A 102 4.42 -4.79 -3.36
N LEU A 103 5.58 -5.38 -3.63
CA LEU A 103 5.70 -6.56 -4.48
C LEU A 103 5.45 -7.81 -3.64
N VAL A 104 4.50 -8.63 -4.08
CA VAL A 104 4.19 -9.90 -3.45
C VAL A 104 5.36 -10.85 -3.66
N GLU A 105 5.78 -11.52 -2.60
CA GLU A 105 6.77 -12.59 -2.68
C GLU A 105 6.16 -13.75 -3.48
N ARG A 106 6.87 -14.19 -4.53
CA ARG A 106 6.46 -15.39 -5.27
C ARG A 106 6.97 -16.61 -4.49
N PRO A 107 6.16 -17.68 -4.38
CA PRO A 107 6.61 -18.95 -3.80
C PRO A 107 7.79 -19.54 -4.57
#